data_AF-A0AAW8YT07-F1
#
_entry.id   AF-A0AAW8YT07-F1
#
_cell.length_a   1.000
_cell.length_b   1.000
_cell.length_c   1.000
_cell.angle_alpha   90.00
_cell.angle_beta   90.00
_cell.angle_gamma   90.00
#
_symmetry.space_group_name_H-M   'P 1'
#
loop_
_entity.id
_entity.type
_entity.pdbx_description
1 polymer ?
#
loop_
_entity_poly.entity_id
_entity_poly.type
_entity_poly.pdbx_seq_one_letter_code
_entity_poly.pdbx_strand_id
1 'polypeptide(L)'
;MAIFIALLCYLFLFSAIILAVLCFGFKHITLKKWLYISLSGLIAAFVIYQFIPTTAPKSDKLAFNDVIKLKSKKSDTGGFDAPKDGHFILKGVALKNTKIILKDDLDEDYPVTTKKLKAGQSFQIPLYVKDGDSVNINLHAKYKKQDLEKDIDVWSTTDNTSSKRKSSESKDSSTSTSPEKISSKKSSTKQKSSKSKNISQESTKQGSIKHKKANPNEKYNKQIANEVKLYQGWAAGLLDDDGNPTQDGEPQDQFSFSTPIDKITYNKKQERVNVYLHSGLVNNLSKSEKKEFGHELIKGVQAIISEVDEDADIDMLDIKILNTHGRDMGRQQIMNPTQISWY
;
A
#
# COMPACT_ATOMS: atom_id res chain seq x y z
N MET A 1 -13.33 25.58 2.58
CA MET A 1 -14.54 26.32 3.03
C MET A 1 -14.41 26.80 4.48
N ALA A 2 -14.05 25.94 5.44
CA ALA A 2 -13.88 26.33 6.85
C ALA A 2 -12.91 27.51 7.09
N ILE A 3 -11.74 27.50 6.43
CA ILE A 3 -10.74 28.58 6.52
C ILE A 3 -11.30 29.93 6.06
N PHE A 4 -12.10 29.92 4.98
CA PHE A 4 -12.70 31.14 4.43
C PHE A 4 -13.75 31.74 5.38
N ILE A 5 -14.55 30.90 6.04
CA ILE A 5 -15.53 31.32 7.04
C ILE A 5 -14.83 31.90 8.28
N ALA A 6 -13.76 31.26 8.75
CA ALA A 6 -12.97 31.78 9.87
C ALA A 6 -12.37 33.17 9.57
N LEU A 7 -11.90 33.38 8.35
CA LEU A 7 -11.32 34.66 7.91
C LEU A 7 -12.37 35.78 7.81
N LEU A 8 -13.59 35.46 7.36
CA LEU A 8 -14.73 36.37 7.38
C LEU A 8 -15.15 36.76 8.80
N CYS A 9 -15.20 35.81 9.73
CA CYS A 9 -15.49 36.09 11.14
C CYS A 9 -14.45 37.02 11.77
N TYR A 10 -13.17 36.81 11.45
CA TYR A 10 -12.08 37.65 11.96
C TYR A 10 -12.18 39.11 11.45
N LEU A 11 -12.43 39.30 10.15
CA LEU A 11 -12.63 40.63 9.58
C LEU A 11 -13.82 41.37 10.21
N PHE A 12 -14.88 40.64 10.53
CA PHE A 12 -16.09 41.19 11.15
C PHE A 12 -15.84 41.63 12.60
N LEU A 13 -15.14 40.82 13.38
CA LEU A 13 -14.70 41.17 14.74
C LEU A 13 -13.81 42.42 14.73
N PHE A 14 -12.87 42.47 13.79
CA PHE A 14 -11.97 43.60 13.64
C PHE A 14 -12.72 44.90 13.30
N SER A 15 -13.68 44.85 12.37
CA SER A 15 -14.49 46.05 12.03
C SER A 15 -15.35 46.51 13.20
N ALA A 16 -15.93 45.58 13.97
CA ALA A 16 -16.74 45.91 15.15
C ALA A 16 -15.91 46.62 16.24
N ILE A 17 -14.66 46.18 16.46
CA ILE A 17 -13.74 46.83 17.40
C ILE A 17 -13.40 48.25 16.95
N ILE A 18 -13.10 48.46 15.66
CA ILE A 18 -12.82 49.79 15.11
C ILE A 18 -14.02 50.73 15.32
N LEU A 19 -15.24 50.27 15.01
CA LEU A 19 -16.45 51.07 15.23
C LEU A 19 -16.66 51.40 16.71
N ALA A 20 -16.40 50.45 17.62
CA ALA A 20 -16.52 50.69 19.05
C ALA A 20 -15.53 51.75 19.56
N VAL A 21 -14.28 51.72 19.10
CA VAL A 21 -13.27 52.74 19.43
C VAL A 21 -13.68 54.13 18.90
N LEU A 22 -14.18 54.20 17.67
CA LEU A 22 -14.68 55.44 17.09
C LEU A 22 -15.88 56.00 17.86
N CYS A 23 -16.78 55.16 18.38
CA CYS A 23 -17.90 55.59 19.23
C CYS A 23 -17.44 56.33 20.49
N PHE A 24 -16.29 55.98 21.09
CA PHE A 24 -15.80 56.63 22.31
C PHE A 24 -15.18 58.01 22.05
N GLY A 25 -14.53 58.21 20.89
CA GLY A 25 -13.77 59.43 20.60
C GLY A 25 -14.59 60.67 20.21
N PHE A 26 -15.79 60.51 19.65
CA PHE A 26 -16.55 61.65 19.10
C PHE A 26 -17.39 62.38 20.16
N LYS A 27 -17.23 63.72 20.27
CA LYS A 27 -18.11 64.56 21.11
C LYS A 27 -19.47 64.89 20.46
N HIS A 28 -19.62 64.68 19.16
CA HIS A 28 -20.85 65.01 18.42
C HIS A 28 -21.94 63.95 18.63
N ILE A 29 -23.03 64.34 19.29
CA ILE A 29 -24.14 63.46 19.69
C ILE A 29 -24.86 62.83 18.48
N THR A 30 -25.01 63.57 17.39
CA THR A 30 -25.67 63.08 16.17
C THR A 30 -24.88 61.98 15.48
N LEU A 31 -23.55 62.09 15.40
CA LEU A 31 -22.69 61.08 14.78
C LEU A 31 -22.65 59.78 15.60
N LYS A 32 -22.62 59.90 16.94
CA LYS A 32 -22.68 58.75 17.86
C LYS A 32 -23.93 57.91 17.65
N LYS A 33 -25.11 58.53 17.47
CA LYS A 33 -26.37 57.81 17.23
C LYS A 33 -26.30 56.97 15.94
N TRP A 34 -25.79 57.54 14.85
CA TRP A 34 -25.64 56.83 13.58
C TRP A 34 -24.65 55.66 13.68
N LEU A 35 -23.54 55.83 14.39
CA LEU A 35 -22.57 54.76 14.63
C LEU A 35 -23.18 53.60 15.45
N TYR A 36 -23.97 53.91 16.50
CA TYR A 36 -24.66 52.88 17.30
C TYR A 36 -25.70 52.10 16.49
N ILE A 37 -26.45 52.77 15.62
CA ILE A 37 -27.43 52.11 14.73
C ILE A 37 -26.71 51.18 13.75
N SER A 38 -25.59 51.62 13.18
CA SER A 38 -24.78 50.79 12.28
C SER A 38 -24.20 49.57 12.99
N LEU A 39 -23.63 49.75 14.18
CA LEU A 39 -23.05 48.66 14.97
C LEU A 39 -24.11 47.63 15.41
N SER A 40 -25.28 48.09 15.85
CA SER A 40 -26.39 47.20 16.23
C SER A 40 -26.94 46.42 15.04
N GLY A 41 -27.06 47.03 13.86
CA GLY A 41 -27.42 46.34 12.62
C GLY A 41 -26.41 45.26 12.22
N LEU A 42 -25.12 45.55 12.38
CA LEU A 42 -24.04 44.61 12.08
C LEU A 42 -24.09 43.39 13.03
N ILE A 43 -24.23 43.63 14.34
CA ILE A 43 -24.37 42.55 15.33
C ILE A 43 -25.61 41.69 15.04
N ALA A 44 -26.75 42.31 14.72
CA ALA A 44 -27.98 41.58 14.39
C ALA A 44 -27.80 40.69 13.15
N ALA A 45 -27.14 41.19 12.09
CA ALA A 45 -26.85 40.40 10.90
C ALA A 45 -25.92 39.21 11.19
N PHE A 46 -24.93 39.38 12.07
CA PHE A 46 -24.06 38.30 12.50
C PHE A 46 -24.80 37.23 13.29
N VAL A 47 -25.66 37.64 14.23
CA VAL A 47 -26.50 36.71 15.00
C VAL A 47 -27.40 35.92 14.05
N ILE A 48 -28.09 36.59 13.11
CA ILE A 48 -28.92 35.93 12.10
C ILE A 48 -28.10 34.92 11.27
N TYR A 49 -26.88 35.27 10.88
CA TYR A 49 -25.99 34.38 10.12
C TYR A 49 -25.61 33.11 10.90
N GLN A 50 -25.34 33.21 12.21
CA GLN A 50 -25.08 32.06 13.07
C GLN A 50 -26.29 31.11 13.18
N PHE A 51 -27.50 31.63 12.99
CA PHE A 51 -28.74 30.86 13.02
C PHE A 51 -29.20 30.35 11.66
N ILE A 52 -28.49 30.62 10.56
CA ILE A 52 -28.78 29.94 9.29
C ILE A 52 -28.34 28.48 9.45
N PRO A 53 -29.28 27.52 9.51
CA PRO A 53 -28.91 26.13 9.66
C PRO A 53 -28.13 25.72 8.41
N THR A 54 -26.84 25.47 8.58
CA THR A 54 -25.97 24.87 7.57
C THR A 54 -26.35 23.41 7.40
N THR A 55 -27.57 23.17 6.93
CA THR A 55 -27.97 21.86 6.43
C THR A 55 -27.30 21.68 5.09
N ALA A 56 -26.01 21.36 5.13
CA ALA A 56 -25.37 20.70 4.01
C ALA A 56 -26.28 19.53 3.64
N PRO A 57 -26.76 19.43 2.38
CA PRO A 57 -27.60 18.32 1.99
C PRO A 57 -26.80 17.06 2.29
N LYS A 58 -27.30 16.25 3.24
CA LYS A 58 -26.78 14.91 3.47
C LYS A 58 -26.84 14.22 2.11
N SER A 59 -25.69 14.06 1.47
CA SER A 59 -25.63 13.23 0.29
C SER A 59 -25.89 11.82 0.81
N ASP A 60 -27.07 11.28 0.51
CA ASP A 60 -27.33 9.86 0.65
C ASP A 60 -26.38 9.15 -0.31
N LYS A 61 -25.17 8.89 0.19
CA LYS A 61 -24.12 8.20 -0.53
C LYS A 61 -24.62 6.77 -0.67
N LEU A 62 -25.04 6.43 -1.89
CA LEU A 62 -25.52 5.09 -2.19
C LEU A 62 -24.31 4.15 -2.21
N ALA A 63 -24.47 2.96 -1.64
CA ALA A 63 -23.52 1.88 -1.82
C ALA A 63 -23.80 1.16 -3.14
N PHE A 64 -22.80 0.44 -3.67
CA PHE A 64 -22.96 -0.37 -4.88
C PHE A 64 -24.15 -1.34 -4.79
N ASN A 65 -24.31 -1.98 -3.62
CA ASN A 65 -25.38 -2.95 -3.36
C ASN A 65 -26.79 -2.33 -3.36
N ASP A 66 -26.91 -1.00 -3.30
CA ASP A 66 -28.19 -0.29 -3.42
C ASP A 66 -28.62 -0.09 -4.88
N VAL A 67 -27.70 -0.31 -5.82
CA VAL A 67 -27.89 -0.07 -7.27
C VAL A 67 -27.82 -1.37 -8.06
N ILE A 68 -26.93 -2.29 -7.69
CA ILE A 68 -26.74 -3.60 -8.34
C ILE A 68 -26.72 -4.69 -7.27
N LYS A 69 -27.46 -5.78 -7.50
CA LYS A 69 -27.37 -7.01 -6.71
C LYS A 69 -26.76 -8.12 -7.54
N LEU A 70 -25.59 -8.61 -7.15
CA LEU A 70 -24.97 -9.78 -7.75
C LEU A 70 -25.70 -11.05 -7.32
N LYS A 71 -25.92 -11.96 -8.27
CA LYS A 71 -26.60 -13.25 -8.09
C LYS A 71 -25.67 -14.45 -8.24
N SER A 72 -24.47 -14.27 -8.79
CA SER A 72 -23.48 -15.35 -8.84
C SER A 72 -23.13 -15.84 -7.44
N LYS A 73 -22.93 -17.16 -7.29
CA LYS A 73 -22.55 -17.78 -6.02
C LYS A 73 -21.11 -17.38 -5.70
N LYS A 74 -20.89 -16.81 -4.52
CA LYS A 74 -19.53 -16.50 -4.04
C LYS A 74 -18.81 -17.77 -3.60
N SER A 75 -17.49 -17.77 -3.80
CA SER A 75 -16.59 -18.75 -3.19
C SER A 75 -16.50 -18.54 -1.68
N ASP A 76 -16.06 -19.59 -0.98
CA ASP A 76 -15.80 -19.54 0.46
C ASP A 76 -14.56 -18.69 0.79
N THR A 77 -13.64 -18.52 -0.16
CA THR A 77 -12.41 -17.72 -0.03
C THR A 77 -12.60 -16.24 -0.37
N GLY A 78 -13.81 -15.84 -0.78
CA GLY A 78 -14.07 -14.53 -1.37
C GLY A 78 -13.85 -14.52 -2.89
N GLY A 79 -14.71 -13.80 -3.61
CA GLY A 79 -14.75 -13.84 -5.08
C GLY A 79 -15.72 -14.90 -5.62
N PHE A 80 -15.41 -15.43 -6.80
CA PHE A 80 -16.23 -16.40 -7.54
C PHE A 80 -15.35 -17.52 -8.09
N ASP A 81 -15.84 -18.76 -8.06
CA ASP A 81 -15.13 -19.88 -8.68
C ASP A 81 -15.62 -20.06 -10.12
N ALA A 82 -14.69 -19.99 -11.07
CA ALA A 82 -14.91 -20.44 -12.43
C ALA A 82 -14.89 -21.98 -12.47
N PRO A 83 -15.74 -22.61 -13.30
CA PRO A 83 -15.63 -24.04 -13.56
C PRO A 83 -14.31 -24.37 -14.27
N LYS A 84 -13.94 -25.65 -14.31
CA LYS A 84 -12.71 -26.13 -14.97
C LYS A 84 -12.57 -25.77 -16.45
N ASP A 85 -13.68 -25.48 -17.12
CA ASP A 85 -13.68 -25.04 -18.52
C ASP A 85 -13.30 -23.56 -18.66
N GLY A 86 -13.07 -22.84 -17.55
CA GLY A 86 -12.72 -21.44 -17.53
C GLY A 86 -13.90 -20.51 -17.82
N HIS A 87 -15.09 -21.04 -18.13
CA HIS A 87 -16.24 -20.25 -18.55
C HIS A 87 -17.10 -19.87 -17.35
N PHE A 88 -16.86 -18.68 -16.81
CA PHE A 88 -17.68 -18.12 -15.73
C PHE A 88 -18.71 -17.12 -16.27
N ILE A 89 -19.91 -17.10 -15.70
CA ILE A 89 -20.94 -16.12 -16.06
C ILE A 89 -21.28 -15.29 -14.83
N LEU A 90 -20.89 -14.01 -14.86
CA LEU A 90 -21.28 -13.05 -13.83
C LEU A 90 -22.74 -12.66 -14.03
N LYS A 91 -23.58 -12.97 -13.04
CA LYS A 91 -25.03 -12.71 -13.04
C LYS A 91 -25.38 -11.67 -12.00
N GLY A 92 -26.30 -10.78 -12.35
CA GLY A 92 -26.83 -9.80 -11.39
C GLY A 92 -28.15 -9.18 -11.85
N VAL A 93 -28.69 -8.30 -11.02
CA VAL A 93 -29.91 -7.53 -11.28
C VAL A 93 -29.67 -6.07 -10.92
N ALA A 94 -30.11 -5.16 -11.77
CA ALA A 94 -30.15 -3.74 -11.46
C ALA A 94 -31.31 -3.42 -10.52
N LEU A 95 -31.05 -2.84 -9.37
CA LEU A 95 -32.07 -2.35 -8.43
C LEU A 95 -32.57 -0.96 -8.83
N LYS A 96 -31.77 -0.19 -9.57
CA LYS A 96 -32.11 1.13 -10.11
C LYS A 96 -31.73 1.22 -11.59
N ASN A 97 -32.29 2.20 -12.31
CA ASN A 97 -31.92 2.47 -13.70
C ASN A 97 -30.45 2.88 -13.78
N THR A 98 -29.58 2.03 -14.31
CA THR A 98 -28.13 2.20 -14.22
C THR A 98 -27.43 1.80 -15.51
N LYS A 99 -26.25 2.35 -15.74
CA LYS A 99 -25.33 1.90 -16.78
C LYS A 99 -24.21 1.13 -16.10
N ILE A 100 -24.10 -0.16 -16.41
CA ILE A 100 -22.96 -0.97 -15.99
C ILE A 100 -21.86 -0.91 -17.03
N ILE A 101 -20.62 -0.88 -16.57
CA ILE A 101 -19.40 -0.90 -17.37
C ILE A 101 -18.46 -1.88 -16.70
N LEU A 102 -18.08 -2.93 -17.40
CA LEU A 102 -17.04 -3.85 -16.95
C LEU A 102 -15.71 -3.44 -17.56
N LYS A 103 -14.69 -3.31 -16.73
CA LYS A 103 -13.31 -3.01 -17.13
C LYS A 103 -12.36 -3.95 -16.42
N ASP A 104 -11.31 -4.36 -17.12
CA ASP A 104 -10.10 -4.88 -16.48
C ASP A 104 -9.31 -3.67 -15.96
N ASP A 105 -8.77 -3.77 -14.75
CA ASP A 105 -7.98 -2.72 -14.12
C ASP A 105 -6.50 -2.78 -14.50
N LEU A 106 -6.03 -3.92 -15.02
CA LEU A 106 -4.64 -4.17 -15.39
C LEU A 106 -4.41 -4.16 -16.90
N ASP A 107 -5.47 -4.36 -17.70
CA ASP A 107 -5.40 -4.40 -19.16
C ASP A 107 -6.34 -3.36 -19.78
N GLU A 108 -5.76 -2.26 -20.28
CA GLU A 108 -6.51 -1.23 -21.03
C GLU A 108 -7.16 -1.79 -22.30
N ASP A 109 -6.66 -2.92 -22.83
CA ASP A 109 -7.15 -3.57 -24.04
C ASP A 109 -8.28 -4.59 -23.77
N TYR A 110 -8.63 -4.86 -22.50
CA TYR A 110 -9.73 -5.78 -22.19
C TYR A 110 -11.06 -5.21 -22.68
N PRO A 111 -11.89 -5.99 -23.39
CA PRO A 111 -13.10 -5.49 -24.02
C PRO A 111 -14.08 -4.93 -22.98
N VAL A 112 -14.22 -3.60 -23.00
CA VAL A 112 -15.13 -2.87 -22.11
C VAL A 112 -16.57 -3.24 -22.42
N THR A 113 -17.18 -4.10 -21.60
CA THR A 113 -18.58 -4.47 -21.76
C THR A 113 -19.47 -3.43 -21.09
N THR A 114 -20.23 -2.69 -21.90
CA THR A 114 -21.15 -1.65 -21.42
C THR A 114 -22.60 -2.04 -21.64
N LYS A 115 -23.44 -1.95 -20.60
CA LYS A 115 -24.88 -2.24 -20.71
C LYS A 115 -25.71 -1.25 -19.92
N LYS A 116 -26.77 -0.71 -20.55
CA LYS A 116 -27.81 0.06 -19.86
C LYS A 116 -28.88 -0.88 -19.35
N LEU A 117 -29.21 -0.78 -18.07
CA LEU A 117 -30.17 -1.64 -17.38
C LEU A 117 -31.28 -0.80 -16.75
N LYS A 118 -32.52 -1.25 -16.92
CA LYS A 118 -33.66 -0.74 -16.16
C LYS A 118 -33.70 -1.40 -14.78
N ALA A 119 -34.33 -0.74 -13.80
CA ALA A 119 -34.60 -1.35 -12.50
C ALA A 119 -35.36 -2.68 -12.68
N GLY A 120 -34.95 -3.72 -11.95
CA GLY A 120 -35.43 -5.10 -12.06
C GLY A 120 -34.79 -5.92 -13.19
N GLN A 121 -34.04 -5.30 -14.12
CA GLN A 121 -33.47 -6.02 -15.26
C GLN A 121 -32.27 -6.86 -14.84
N SER A 122 -32.29 -8.15 -15.22
CA SER A 122 -31.16 -9.05 -15.02
C SER A 122 -30.07 -8.85 -16.09
N PHE A 123 -28.83 -9.10 -15.72
CA PHE A 123 -27.69 -9.13 -16.64
C PHE A 123 -26.85 -10.39 -16.44
N GLN A 124 -26.14 -10.76 -17.51
CA GLN A 124 -25.18 -11.85 -17.55
C GLN A 124 -23.99 -11.35 -18.38
N ILE A 125 -22.78 -11.50 -17.84
CA ILE A 125 -21.54 -11.15 -18.55
C ILE A 125 -20.66 -12.40 -18.53
N PRO A 126 -20.34 -12.99 -19.69
CA PRO A 126 -19.40 -14.10 -19.77
C PRO A 126 -17.98 -13.60 -19.50
N LEU A 127 -17.23 -14.37 -18.73
CA LEU A 127 -15.85 -14.15 -18.36
C LEU A 127 -15.10 -15.44 -18.63
N TYR A 128 -13.90 -15.31 -19.19
CA TYR A 128 -13.04 -16.44 -19.49
C TYR A 128 -11.79 -16.36 -18.61
N VAL A 129 -11.60 -17.39 -17.79
CA VAL A 129 -10.47 -17.53 -16.87
C VAL A 129 -9.66 -18.72 -17.35
N LYS A 130 -8.36 -18.53 -17.59
CA LYS A 130 -7.48 -19.66 -17.96
C LYS A 130 -7.31 -20.58 -16.76
N ASP A 131 -7.03 -21.86 -17.03
CA ASP A 131 -6.80 -22.82 -15.94
C ASP A 131 -5.56 -22.43 -15.12
N GLY A 132 -5.68 -22.53 -13.80
CA GLY A 132 -4.68 -22.04 -12.84
C GLY A 132 -4.52 -20.51 -12.78
N ASP A 133 -5.36 -19.75 -13.48
CA ASP A 133 -5.30 -18.28 -13.54
C ASP A 133 -6.46 -17.64 -12.77
N SER A 134 -6.38 -16.32 -12.63
CA SER A 134 -7.41 -15.49 -12.01
C SER A 134 -7.73 -14.29 -12.89
N VAL A 135 -9.00 -13.89 -12.90
CA VAL A 135 -9.45 -12.67 -13.58
C VAL A 135 -9.96 -11.70 -12.54
N ASN A 136 -9.32 -10.54 -12.44
CA ASN A 136 -9.79 -9.40 -11.66
C ASN A 136 -10.45 -8.39 -12.61
N ILE A 137 -11.69 -8.02 -12.33
CA ILE A 137 -12.41 -7.01 -13.11
C ILE A 137 -13.15 -6.06 -12.18
N ASN A 138 -13.20 -4.80 -12.56
CA ASN A 138 -13.97 -3.79 -11.84
C ASN A 138 -15.31 -3.55 -12.55
N LEU A 139 -16.41 -3.80 -11.82
CA LEU A 139 -17.75 -3.54 -12.28
C LEU A 139 -18.19 -2.15 -11.82
N HIS A 140 -18.20 -1.21 -12.75
CA HIS A 140 -18.72 0.13 -12.52
C HIS A 140 -20.23 0.17 -12.76
N ALA A 141 -20.96 0.82 -11.85
CA ALA A 141 -22.38 1.11 -11.93
C ALA A 141 -22.60 2.62 -11.83
N LYS A 142 -22.97 3.24 -12.96
CA LYS A 142 -23.27 4.66 -13.02
C LYS A 142 -24.74 4.90 -12.75
N TYR A 143 -25.04 5.65 -11.69
CA TYR A 143 -26.40 6.04 -11.32
C TYR A 143 -26.45 7.54 -10.98
N LYS A 144 -27.24 8.30 -11.76
CA LYS A 144 -27.26 9.77 -11.69
C LYS A 144 -25.83 10.34 -11.83
N LYS A 145 -25.35 11.07 -10.81
CA LYS A 145 -24.00 11.65 -10.75
C LYS A 145 -23.01 10.81 -9.92
N GLN A 146 -23.41 9.62 -9.47
CA GLN A 146 -22.57 8.72 -8.67
C GLN A 146 -21.99 7.64 -9.58
N ASP A 147 -20.68 7.43 -9.45
CA ASP A 147 -19.97 6.28 -10.01
C ASP A 147 -19.69 5.34 -8.84
N LEU A 148 -20.21 4.13 -8.92
CA LEU A 148 -20.09 3.11 -7.89
C LEU A 148 -19.31 1.95 -8.48
N GLU A 149 -18.38 1.40 -7.74
CA GLU A 149 -17.49 0.36 -8.23
C GLU A 149 -17.52 -0.87 -7.32
N LYS A 150 -17.27 -2.02 -7.93
CA LYS A 150 -17.17 -3.29 -7.22
C LYS A 150 -16.20 -4.20 -7.94
N ASP A 151 -15.15 -4.58 -7.24
CA ASP A 151 -14.19 -5.59 -7.69
C ASP A 151 -14.86 -6.97 -7.72
N ILE A 152 -14.57 -7.72 -8.78
CA ILE A 152 -15.05 -9.07 -9.04
C ILE A 152 -13.82 -9.93 -9.33
N ASP A 153 -13.49 -10.80 -8.38
CA ASP A 153 -12.41 -11.77 -8.53
C ASP A 153 -12.99 -13.11 -8.96
N VAL A 154 -12.50 -13.69 -10.05
CA VAL A 154 -12.90 -15.00 -10.55
C VAL A 154 -11.69 -15.92 -10.65
N TRP A 155 -11.73 -17.06 -9.98
CA TRP A 155 -10.61 -18.02 -9.86
C TRP A 155 -10.92 -19.33 -10.58
N SER A 156 -9.99 -19.89 -11.36
CA SER A 156 -10.12 -21.27 -11.83
C SER A 156 -9.86 -22.24 -10.67
N THR A 157 -10.82 -23.11 -10.36
CA THR A 157 -10.60 -24.17 -9.36
C THR A 157 -9.97 -25.40 -10.02
N THR A 158 -8.66 -25.60 -9.80
CA THR A 158 -8.05 -26.92 -9.98
C THR A 158 -8.44 -27.79 -8.78
N ASP A 159 -9.38 -28.72 -8.99
CA ASP A 159 -9.80 -29.67 -7.97
C ASP A 159 -8.58 -30.32 -7.27
N ASN A 160 -8.45 -30.09 -5.97
CA ASN A 160 -7.99 -31.12 -5.06
C ASN A 160 -8.86 -31.11 -3.79
N THR A 161 -9.95 -31.86 -3.93
CA THR A 161 -10.58 -32.71 -2.92
C THR A 161 -10.35 -32.37 -1.45
N SER A 162 -11.43 -31.92 -0.81
CA SER A 162 -11.78 -32.14 0.59
C SER A 162 -10.83 -33.02 1.43
N SER A 163 -10.01 -32.40 2.28
CA SER A 163 -9.53 -33.04 3.50
C SER A 163 -9.79 -32.13 4.69
N LYS A 164 -10.94 -32.40 5.30
CA LYS A 164 -11.34 -32.13 6.69
C LYS A 164 -10.14 -32.27 7.64
N ARG A 165 -9.43 -31.19 7.96
CA ARG A 165 -8.46 -31.17 9.06
C ARG A 165 -9.20 -30.88 10.36
N LYS A 166 -9.42 -31.97 11.09
CA LYS A 166 -9.84 -32.01 12.48
C LYS A 166 -8.69 -31.46 13.34
N SER A 167 -9.02 -30.53 14.22
CA SER A 167 -8.16 -29.96 15.25
C SER A 167 -7.69 -31.02 16.27
N SER A 168 -6.41 -30.97 16.63
CA SER A 168 -5.81 -31.43 17.89
C SER A 168 -4.42 -30.81 17.95
N GLU A 169 -4.19 -29.71 18.68
CA GLU A 169 -4.10 -29.60 20.13
C GLU A 169 -3.04 -30.52 20.76
N SER A 170 -2.13 -29.85 21.45
CA SER A 170 -0.80 -30.21 21.94
C SER A 170 -0.81 -31.21 23.10
N LYS A 171 0.32 -31.90 23.28
CA LYS A 171 0.89 -32.21 24.60
C LYS A 171 2.36 -32.66 24.50
N ASP A 172 3.17 -32.02 25.33
CA ASP A 172 4.57 -32.27 25.64
C ASP A 172 4.88 -33.73 26.04
N SER A 173 6.12 -34.19 25.79
CA SER A 173 7.12 -34.34 26.86
C SER A 173 8.38 -35.05 26.36
N SER A 174 9.52 -34.47 26.74
CA SER A 174 10.88 -34.99 26.67
C SER A 174 11.07 -36.39 27.27
N THR A 175 12.05 -37.16 26.77
CA THR A 175 13.11 -37.82 27.58
C THR A 175 14.18 -38.40 26.66
N SER A 176 15.42 -38.01 26.94
CA SER A 176 16.69 -38.47 26.39
C SER A 176 17.10 -39.87 26.84
N THR A 177 17.62 -40.72 25.94
CA THR A 177 18.73 -41.65 26.25
C THR A 177 19.44 -42.12 24.97
N SER A 178 20.76 -41.95 24.92
CA SER A 178 21.75 -42.60 24.04
C SER A 178 22.70 -43.40 24.95
N PRO A 179 23.71 -44.20 24.53
CA PRO A 179 24.19 -44.55 23.17
C PRO A 179 24.69 -46.03 22.98
N GLU A 180 24.97 -46.47 21.75
CA GLU A 180 26.01 -47.46 21.35
C GLU A 180 26.02 -47.54 19.80
N LYS A 181 27.02 -47.09 19.00
CA LYS A 181 28.47 -47.32 18.86
C LYS A 181 28.86 -48.67 18.21
N ILE A 182 29.08 -48.67 16.87
CA ILE A 182 30.07 -49.53 16.19
C ILE A 182 30.85 -48.69 15.15
N SER A 183 32.17 -48.74 15.28
CA SER A 183 33.25 -48.12 14.48
C SER A 183 33.54 -48.92 13.18
N SER A 184 34.22 -48.47 12.12
CA SER A 184 35.55 -47.84 11.98
C SER A 184 35.85 -47.74 10.45
N LYS A 185 36.50 -46.73 9.86
CA LYS A 185 37.97 -46.45 9.72
C LYS A 185 38.04 -45.15 8.88
N LYS A 186 38.61 -44.02 9.32
CA LYS A 186 40.03 -43.65 9.55
C LYS A 186 40.91 -43.68 8.29
N SER A 187 41.12 -42.51 7.69
CA SER A 187 42.44 -42.08 7.21
C SER A 187 42.62 -40.58 7.47
N SER A 188 43.65 -40.27 8.22
CA SER A 188 44.06 -38.97 8.72
C SER A 188 45.20 -38.39 7.88
N THR A 189 45.26 -37.08 7.69
CA THR A 189 46.52 -36.32 7.81
C THR A 189 46.27 -34.91 8.34
N LYS A 190 47.02 -34.56 9.39
CA LYS A 190 47.11 -33.27 10.08
C LYS A 190 47.99 -32.28 9.30
N GLN A 191 47.72 -30.98 9.43
CA GLN A 191 48.60 -29.90 9.98
C GLN A 191 48.10 -28.54 9.45
N LYS A 192 47.58 -27.64 10.30
CA LYS A 192 48.27 -26.58 11.06
C LYS A 192 49.12 -25.62 10.20
N SER A 193 48.66 -24.39 9.99
CA SER A 193 49.29 -23.13 10.47
C SER A 193 48.87 -21.87 9.70
N SER A 194 48.30 -20.91 10.45
CA SER A 194 48.53 -19.46 10.43
C SER A 194 49.20 -18.74 9.24
N LYS A 195 48.54 -17.63 8.85
CA LYS A 195 49.07 -16.27 8.63
C LYS A 195 49.36 -15.78 7.19
N SER A 196 48.77 -14.62 6.93
CA SER A 196 49.28 -13.47 6.16
C SER A 196 48.93 -13.32 4.69
N LYS A 197 48.23 -12.21 4.43
CA LYS A 197 48.36 -11.27 3.29
C LYS A 197 49.49 -11.60 2.32
N ASN A 198 49.15 -11.63 1.03
CA ASN A 198 49.95 -10.91 0.05
C ASN A 198 49.08 -10.26 -1.02
N ILE A 199 49.24 -8.94 -1.08
CA ILE A 199 48.83 -8.01 -2.13
C ILE A 199 49.94 -8.09 -3.17
N SER A 200 49.60 -8.38 -4.43
CA SER A 200 50.52 -8.19 -5.55
C SER A 200 50.07 -6.95 -6.31
N GLN A 201 50.80 -5.86 -6.09
CA GLN A 201 50.82 -4.68 -6.95
C GLN A 201 51.56 -5.03 -8.24
N GLU A 202 50.95 -4.74 -9.39
CA GLU A 202 51.69 -4.46 -10.63
C GLU A 202 51.22 -3.12 -11.19
N SER A 203 52.19 -2.28 -11.49
CA SER A 203 52.07 -0.83 -11.66
C SER A 203 51.73 -0.41 -13.10
N THR A 204 50.61 0.31 -13.21
CA THR A 204 50.40 1.58 -13.92
C THR A 204 50.90 1.75 -15.36
N LYS A 205 49.96 1.77 -16.32
CA LYS A 205 49.97 2.75 -17.41
C LYS A 205 49.06 3.92 -17.04
N GLN A 206 49.67 5.09 -16.89
CA GLN A 206 49.01 6.37 -16.61
C GLN A 206 48.03 6.76 -17.72
N GLY A 207 46.77 6.40 -17.54
CA GLY A 207 45.66 7.26 -17.95
C GLY A 207 45.35 8.18 -16.77
N SER A 208 45.13 9.46 -17.00
CA SER A 208 44.67 10.42 -16.00
C SER A 208 43.33 9.97 -15.41
N ILE A 209 43.37 9.16 -14.34
CA ILE A 209 42.18 8.80 -13.58
C ILE A 209 41.74 10.07 -12.86
N LYS A 210 40.76 10.76 -13.45
CA LYS A 210 39.91 11.68 -12.69
C LYS A 210 39.45 10.89 -11.46
N HIS A 211 39.91 11.29 -10.26
CA HIS A 211 39.31 10.83 -9.01
C HIS A 211 37.83 11.21 -9.05
N LYS A 212 36.99 10.28 -9.54
CA LYS A 212 35.54 10.40 -9.47
C LYS A 212 35.26 10.36 -7.97
N LYS A 213 34.85 11.49 -7.40
CA LYS A 213 34.30 11.50 -6.03
C LYS A 213 33.33 10.34 -5.95
N ALA A 214 33.61 9.36 -5.09
CA ALA A 214 32.70 8.24 -4.86
C ALA A 214 31.33 8.85 -4.56
N ASN A 215 30.31 8.43 -5.31
CA ASN A 215 28.97 8.92 -5.05
C ASN A 215 28.60 8.43 -3.65
N PRO A 216 28.31 9.30 -2.67
CA PRO A 216 28.00 8.85 -1.31
C PRO A 216 26.87 7.81 -1.27
N ASN A 217 25.96 7.85 -2.25
CA ASN A 217 24.87 6.88 -2.39
C ASN A 217 25.36 5.48 -2.76
N GLU A 218 26.54 5.32 -3.38
CA GLU A 218 27.06 4.02 -3.81
C GLU A 218 27.43 3.12 -2.62
N LYS A 219 27.96 3.72 -1.54
CA LYS A 219 28.24 2.99 -0.29
C LYS A 219 26.96 2.44 0.33
N TYR A 220 25.95 3.29 0.53
CA TYR A 220 24.67 2.89 1.12
C TYR A 220 23.97 1.84 0.25
N ASN A 221 23.90 2.03 -1.06
CA ASN A 221 23.25 1.08 -1.97
C ASN A 221 23.93 -0.28 -2.00
N LYS A 222 25.26 -0.34 -1.79
CA LYS A 222 25.97 -1.61 -1.65
C LYS A 222 25.62 -2.32 -0.34
N GLN A 223 25.51 -1.59 0.76
CA GLN A 223 25.10 -2.17 2.06
C GLN A 223 23.64 -2.63 2.02
N ILE A 224 22.72 -1.80 1.52
CA ILE A 224 21.31 -2.15 1.30
C ILE A 224 21.17 -3.42 0.45
N ALA A 225 21.96 -3.56 -0.62
CA ALA A 225 21.93 -4.76 -1.45
C ALA A 225 22.40 -6.03 -0.71
N ASN A 226 23.24 -5.89 0.31
CA ASN A 226 23.62 -7.01 1.17
C ASN A 226 22.51 -7.35 2.17
N GLU A 227 21.90 -6.34 2.80
CA GLU A 227 20.77 -6.55 3.73
C GLU A 227 19.59 -7.21 3.03
N VAL A 228 19.19 -6.73 1.84
CA VAL A 228 18.12 -7.36 1.05
C VAL A 228 18.41 -8.85 0.80
N LYS A 229 19.67 -9.22 0.55
CA LYS A 229 20.04 -10.63 0.35
C LYS A 229 19.99 -11.45 1.64
N LEU A 230 20.39 -10.87 2.78
CA LEU A 230 20.27 -11.54 4.09
C LEU A 230 18.79 -11.82 4.39
N TYR A 231 17.94 -10.82 4.23
CA TYR A 231 16.51 -10.92 4.46
C TYR A 231 15.86 -11.94 3.52
N GLN A 232 16.25 -11.98 2.24
CA GLN A 232 15.80 -13.00 1.30
C GLN A 232 16.28 -14.41 1.68
N GLY A 233 17.50 -14.50 2.23
CA GLY A 233 18.06 -15.75 2.75
C GLY A 233 17.27 -16.30 3.92
N TRP A 234 16.93 -15.47 4.91
CA TRP A 234 16.07 -15.85 6.04
C TRP A 234 14.64 -16.18 5.59
N ALA A 235 14.06 -15.39 4.68
CA ALA A 235 12.73 -15.66 4.13
C ALA A 235 12.64 -17.01 3.41
N ALA A 236 13.74 -17.48 2.82
CA ALA A 236 13.82 -18.76 2.14
C ALA A 236 14.29 -19.93 3.04
N GLY A 237 14.62 -19.68 4.31
CA GLY A 237 15.18 -20.69 5.22
C GLY A 237 16.60 -21.11 4.87
N LEU A 238 17.34 -20.29 4.13
CA LEU A 238 18.71 -20.59 3.69
C LEU A 238 19.77 -20.14 4.69
N LEU A 239 19.40 -19.32 5.68
CA LEU A 239 20.27 -18.77 6.70
C LEU A 239 19.78 -19.13 8.10
N ASP A 240 20.72 -19.35 9.03
CA ASP A 240 20.44 -19.41 10.47
C ASP A 240 20.24 -17.99 11.06
N ASP A 241 19.92 -17.92 12.36
CA ASP A 241 19.67 -16.65 13.06
C ASP A 241 20.89 -15.70 13.07
N ASP A 242 22.10 -16.24 12.86
CA ASP A 242 23.35 -15.49 12.79
C ASP A 242 23.68 -15.05 11.34
N GLY A 243 22.84 -15.38 10.36
CA GLY A 243 23.02 -15.05 8.95
C GLY A 243 24.00 -15.96 8.21
N ASN A 244 24.32 -17.14 8.75
CA ASN A 244 25.18 -18.12 8.10
C ASN A 244 24.35 -19.14 7.28
N PRO A 245 24.87 -19.63 6.14
CA PRO A 245 24.19 -20.64 5.34
C PRO A 245 23.91 -21.93 6.13
N THR A 246 22.68 -22.44 6.02
CA THR A 246 22.24 -23.70 6.62
C THR A 246 21.51 -24.57 5.59
N GLN A 247 21.51 -25.90 5.79
CA GLN A 247 20.77 -26.85 4.95
C GLN A 247 19.38 -27.20 5.50
N ASP A 248 19.18 -27.00 6.81
CA ASP A 248 17.96 -27.39 7.53
C ASP A 248 17.25 -26.16 8.13
N GLY A 249 17.45 -24.97 7.55
CA GLY A 249 16.81 -23.75 8.03
C GLY A 249 15.32 -23.73 7.71
N GLU A 250 14.54 -23.16 8.62
CA GLU A 250 13.11 -22.93 8.40
C GLU A 250 12.89 -21.52 7.82
N PRO A 251 12.03 -21.37 6.80
CA PRO A 251 11.61 -20.05 6.32
C PRO A 251 11.11 -19.16 7.44
N GLN A 252 11.63 -17.95 7.52
CA GLN A 252 11.24 -16.96 8.52
C GLN A 252 10.24 -15.97 7.92
N ASP A 253 8.95 -16.17 8.19
CA ASP A 253 7.83 -15.39 7.62
C ASP A 253 7.96 -13.87 7.82
N GLN A 254 8.57 -13.45 8.93
CA GLN A 254 8.82 -12.03 9.23
C GLN A 254 9.70 -11.32 8.18
N PHE A 255 10.44 -12.08 7.36
CA PHE A 255 11.27 -11.55 6.27
C PHE A 255 10.67 -11.77 4.87
N SER A 256 9.49 -12.39 4.76
CA SER A 256 8.85 -12.72 3.46
C SER A 256 8.55 -11.49 2.60
N PHE A 257 8.44 -10.31 3.20
CA PHE A 257 8.31 -9.05 2.46
C PHE A 257 9.47 -8.80 1.47
N SER A 258 10.64 -9.41 1.72
CA SER A 258 11.87 -9.22 0.93
C SER A 258 11.91 -10.08 -0.34
N THR A 259 11.16 -11.19 -0.38
CA THR A 259 11.12 -12.12 -1.52
C THR A 259 10.78 -11.46 -2.85
N PRO A 260 9.79 -10.56 -2.95
CA PRO A 260 9.48 -9.89 -4.21
C PRO A 260 10.43 -8.75 -4.59
N ILE A 261 11.40 -8.39 -3.74
CA ILE A 261 12.31 -7.25 -3.99
C ILE A 261 13.43 -7.65 -4.96
N ASP A 262 13.50 -6.99 -6.11
CA ASP A 262 14.64 -7.10 -7.04
C ASP A 262 15.85 -6.31 -6.52
N LYS A 263 15.61 -5.05 -6.13
CA LYS A 263 16.62 -4.17 -5.51
C LYS A 263 15.99 -2.99 -4.81
N ILE A 264 16.77 -2.34 -3.95
CA ILE A 264 16.44 -1.06 -3.35
C ILE A 264 17.54 -0.06 -3.70
N THR A 265 17.15 1.18 -4.04
CA THR A 265 18.09 2.28 -4.22
C THR A 265 17.73 3.45 -3.32
N TYR A 266 18.69 3.92 -2.53
CA TYR A 266 18.60 5.05 -1.64
C TYR A 266 19.43 6.24 -2.14
N ASN A 267 18.82 7.41 -2.11
CA ASN A 267 19.46 8.70 -2.34
C ASN A 267 19.38 9.55 -1.08
N LYS A 268 20.43 9.50 -0.24
CA LYS A 268 20.50 10.21 1.04
C LYS A 268 20.22 11.70 0.92
N LYS A 269 20.76 12.37 -0.12
CA LYS A 269 20.57 13.83 -0.31
C LYS A 269 19.12 14.24 -0.57
N GLN A 270 18.32 13.34 -1.11
CA GLN A 270 16.92 13.59 -1.46
C GLN A 270 15.95 12.83 -0.53
N GLU A 271 16.49 12.11 0.46
CA GLU A 271 15.72 11.22 1.35
C GLU A 271 14.76 10.29 0.60
N ARG A 272 15.17 9.87 -0.60
CA ARG A 272 14.33 9.06 -1.50
C ARG A 272 14.79 7.63 -1.55
N VAL A 273 13.85 6.70 -1.38
CA VAL A 273 14.05 5.27 -1.54
C VAL A 273 13.19 4.78 -2.69
N ASN A 274 13.80 4.12 -3.68
CA ASN A 274 13.06 3.39 -4.70
C ASN A 274 13.21 1.89 -4.43
N VAL A 275 12.09 1.20 -4.29
CA VAL A 275 11.99 -0.24 -4.11
C VAL A 275 11.52 -0.84 -5.43
N TYR A 276 12.31 -1.72 -6.02
CA TYR A 276 11.99 -2.38 -7.28
C TYR A 276 11.45 -3.78 -6.96
N LEU A 277 10.24 -4.07 -7.39
CA LEU A 277 9.57 -5.33 -7.13
C LEU A 277 9.40 -6.15 -8.42
N HIS A 278 9.47 -7.47 -8.28
CA HIS A 278 8.97 -8.40 -9.27
C HIS A 278 7.45 -8.29 -9.32
N SER A 279 6.95 -7.52 -10.30
CA SER A 279 5.53 -7.16 -10.41
C SER A 279 4.59 -8.36 -10.46
N GLY A 280 5.03 -9.51 -10.97
CA GLY A 280 4.21 -10.73 -11.01
C GLY A 280 3.76 -11.22 -9.63
N LEU A 281 4.55 -11.01 -8.58
CA LEU A 281 4.21 -11.44 -7.22
C LEU A 281 3.25 -10.46 -6.54
N VAL A 282 3.42 -9.17 -6.78
CA VAL A 282 2.65 -8.10 -6.13
C VAL A 282 1.31 -7.89 -6.81
N ASN A 283 1.24 -8.08 -8.13
CA ASN A 283 0.02 -7.85 -8.90
C ASN A 283 -1.08 -8.86 -8.54
N ASN A 284 -0.69 -10.07 -8.12
CA ASN A 284 -1.61 -11.15 -7.74
C ASN A 284 -2.20 -11.00 -6.34
N LEU A 285 -1.72 -10.05 -5.54
CA LEU A 285 -2.25 -9.77 -4.21
C LEU A 285 -3.59 -9.00 -4.31
N SER A 286 -4.58 -9.40 -3.53
CA SER A 286 -5.83 -8.65 -3.33
C SER A 286 -5.57 -7.29 -2.71
N LYS A 287 -6.56 -6.38 -2.68
CA LYS A 287 -6.40 -5.06 -2.04
C LYS A 287 -6.06 -5.16 -0.54
N SER A 288 -6.61 -6.13 0.18
CA SER A 288 -6.26 -6.37 1.59
C SER A 288 -4.84 -6.90 1.73
N GLU A 289 -4.45 -7.86 0.90
CA GLU A 289 -3.08 -8.41 0.91
C GLU A 289 -2.06 -7.35 0.48
N LYS A 290 -2.34 -6.54 -0.54
CA LYS A 290 -1.51 -5.39 -0.94
C LYS A 290 -1.38 -4.36 0.18
N LYS A 291 -2.41 -4.20 1.00
CA LYS A 291 -2.35 -3.29 2.15
C LYS A 291 -1.47 -3.86 3.26
N GLU A 292 -1.60 -5.14 3.57
CA GLU A 292 -0.79 -5.84 4.56
C GLU A 292 0.67 -5.96 4.11
N PHE A 293 0.89 -6.51 2.91
CA PHE A 293 2.19 -6.53 2.26
C PHE A 293 2.81 -5.14 2.15
N GLY A 294 2.04 -4.12 1.76
CA GLY A 294 2.55 -2.76 1.68
C GLY A 294 2.99 -2.20 3.04
N HIS A 295 2.30 -2.58 4.11
CA HIS A 295 2.66 -2.22 5.47
C HIS A 295 3.95 -2.90 5.93
N GLU A 296 4.06 -4.21 5.68
CA GLU A 296 5.26 -5.00 5.98
C GLU A 296 6.47 -4.54 5.16
N LEU A 297 6.25 -4.28 3.86
CA LEU A 297 7.28 -3.80 2.95
C LEU A 297 7.85 -2.47 3.42
N ILE A 298 7.01 -1.49 3.79
CA ILE A 298 7.50 -0.21 4.28
C ILE A 298 8.34 -0.40 5.55
N LYS A 299 7.82 -1.15 6.54
CA LYS A 299 8.53 -1.38 7.80
C LYS A 299 9.88 -2.06 7.57
N GLY A 300 9.90 -3.09 6.73
CA GLY A 300 11.11 -3.81 6.37
C GLY A 300 12.12 -2.95 5.62
N VAL A 301 11.66 -2.13 4.68
CA VAL A 301 12.53 -1.17 3.97
C VAL A 301 13.08 -0.11 4.92
N GLN A 302 12.26 0.44 5.83
CA GLN A 302 12.72 1.38 6.84
C GLN A 302 13.76 0.76 7.77
N ALA A 303 13.58 -0.50 8.18
CA ALA A 303 14.56 -1.24 8.98
C ALA A 303 15.91 -1.36 8.25
N ILE A 304 15.89 -1.79 6.99
CA ILE A 304 17.11 -1.87 6.15
C ILE A 304 17.80 -0.52 6.02
N ILE A 305 17.04 0.58 5.84
CA ILE A 305 17.64 1.92 5.76
C ILE A 305 18.25 2.31 7.11
N SER A 306 17.60 2.03 8.24
CA SER A 306 18.11 2.36 9.57
C SER A 306 19.38 1.59 9.96
N GLU A 307 19.54 0.34 9.49
CA GLU A 307 20.76 -0.45 9.70
C GLU A 307 21.96 0.10 8.91
N VAL A 308 21.68 0.72 7.76
CA VAL A 308 22.70 1.19 6.82
C VAL A 308 23.02 2.68 6.99
N ASP A 309 22.07 3.45 7.50
CA ASP A 309 22.16 4.88 7.78
C ASP A 309 21.43 5.22 9.09
N GLU A 310 22.15 5.13 10.21
CA GLU A 310 21.62 5.42 11.56
C GLU A 310 21.11 6.86 11.72
N ASP A 311 21.57 7.79 10.88
CA ASP A 311 21.15 9.20 10.90
C ASP A 311 19.89 9.47 10.06
N ALA A 312 19.35 8.46 9.36
CA ALA A 312 18.20 8.65 8.50
C ALA A 312 16.92 8.88 9.31
N ASP A 313 16.19 9.96 8.97
CA ASP A 313 14.83 10.14 9.47
C ASP A 313 13.87 9.25 8.67
N ILE A 314 13.66 8.03 9.18
CA ILE A 314 12.85 6.98 8.53
C ILE A 314 11.39 7.40 8.31
N ASP A 315 10.87 8.36 9.09
CA ASP A 315 9.50 8.86 8.97
C ASP A 315 9.37 9.90 7.85
N MET A 316 10.47 10.54 7.44
CA MET A 316 10.52 11.52 6.36
C MET A 316 10.94 10.94 5.00
N LEU A 317 11.25 9.65 4.92
CA LEU A 317 11.65 9.02 3.66
C LEU A 317 10.54 9.10 2.60
N ASP A 318 10.91 9.41 1.36
CA ASP A 318 10.04 9.30 0.18
C ASP A 318 10.21 7.90 -0.43
N ILE A 319 9.41 6.93 0.03
CA ILE A 319 9.45 5.56 -0.49
C ILE A 319 8.55 5.42 -1.72
N LYS A 320 9.16 5.05 -2.85
CA LYS A 320 8.50 4.79 -4.12
C LYS A 320 8.65 3.33 -4.51
N ILE A 321 7.54 2.72 -4.94
CA ILE A 321 7.51 1.35 -5.43
C ILE A 321 7.49 1.35 -6.94
N LEU A 322 8.43 0.63 -7.53
CA LEU A 322 8.63 0.49 -8.96
C LEU A 322 8.60 -0.98 -9.35
N ASN A 323 8.22 -1.30 -10.58
CA ASN A 323 8.52 -2.62 -11.13
C ASN A 323 10.00 -2.71 -11.54
N THR A 324 10.46 -3.89 -11.92
CA THR A 324 11.84 -4.12 -12.40
C THR A 324 12.24 -3.30 -13.63
N HIS A 325 11.27 -2.79 -14.38
CA HIS A 325 11.48 -1.90 -15.53
C HIS A 325 11.49 -0.41 -15.15
N GLY A 326 11.35 -0.08 -13.86
CA GLY A 326 11.33 1.29 -13.35
C GLY A 326 10.00 2.02 -13.54
N ARG A 327 8.90 1.32 -13.86
CA ARG A 327 7.56 1.92 -13.91
C ARG A 327 6.94 1.99 -12.51
N ASP A 328 6.18 3.04 -12.27
CA ASP A 328 5.54 3.30 -10.99
C ASP A 328 4.47 2.26 -10.68
N MET A 329 4.54 1.66 -9.48
CA MET A 329 3.54 0.71 -8.97
C MET A 329 2.86 1.23 -7.70
N GLY A 330 3.51 2.14 -6.99
CA GLY A 330 2.94 2.74 -5.81
C GLY A 330 3.89 3.72 -5.13
N ARG A 331 3.38 4.38 -4.10
CA ARG A 331 4.16 5.32 -3.29
C ARG A 331 3.62 5.34 -1.87
N GLN A 332 4.51 5.50 -0.90
CA GLN A 332 4.16 5.74 0.48
C GLN A 332 3.27 6.99 0.61
N GLN A 333 2.27 6.91 1.49
CA GLN A 333 1.35 8.01 1.73
C GLN A 333 1.98 9.03 2.68
N ILE A 334 1.94 10.31 2.29
CA ILE A 334 2.49 11.42 3.09
C ILE A 334 1.80 11.52 4.46
N MET A 335 0.49 11.35 4.51
CA MET A 335 -0.31 11.49 5.74
C MET A 335 -0.37 10.19 6.56
N ASN A 336 0.14 9.08 6.01
CA ASN A 336 0.18 7.80 6.68
C ASN A 336 1.42 7.02 6.19
N PRO A 337 2.61 7.31 6.75
CA PRO A 337 3.87 6.78 6.25
C PRO A 337 3.97 5.26 6.35
N THR A 338 3.01 4.58 6.99
CA THR A 338 2.96 3.11 7.06
C THR A 338 2.11 2.45 5.96
N GLN A 339 1.59 3.24 5.01
CA GLN A 339 0.72 2.76 3.93
C GLN A 339 1.23 3.16 2.55
N ILE A 340 0.95 2.28 1.58
CA ILE A 340 1.25 2.49 0.16
C ILE A 340 -0.05 2.80 -0.58
N SER A 341 -0.03 3.87 -1.36
CA SER A 341 -0.98 4.06 -2.46
C SER A 341 -0.47 3.32 -3.68
N TRP A 342 -1.12 2.22 -4.02
CA TRP A 342 -0.85 1.42 -5.22
C TRP A 342 -1.48 2.09 -6.46
N TYR A 343 -0.83 1.94 -7.62
CA TYR A 343 -1.25 2.52 -8.91
C TYR A 343 -1.64 1.47 -9.93
#